data_AF-A0A7S2HMR4-F1
#
_entry.id   AF-A0A7S2HMR4-F1
#
_cell.length_a   1.000
_cell.length_b   1.000
_cell.length_c   1.000
_cell.angle_alpha   90.00
_cell.angle_beta   90.00
_cell.angle_gamma   90.00
#
_symmetry.space_group_name_H-M   'P 1'
#
loop_
_entity.id
_entity.type
_entity.pdbx_description
1 polymer ?
#
loop_
_entity_poly.entity_id
_entity_poly.type
_entity_poly.pdbx_seq_one_letter_code
_entity_poly.pdbx_strand_id
1 'polypeptide(L)'
;TRVRVSGCAVLGAATAMVPSQGVGGASAFFTAPTHEEMLAIDDDFGEEEYGYNEQTDEGQPYRPPGNDQDGEKVTFAANIPKSFFVPERLRDKPYELIEAANDWHYAMMNDHPRNEFYRAALKRIITPESVVLEIGAGSGLLSIIAASLGAKTVVAIEANRHLSAVAEEIIRRNGYEDKIHILNRMSTEVAPEEIARFGTPTVLLSEILGTLLLGESALHYVMDARQRLVA
;
A
#
# COMPACT_ATOMS: atom_id res chain seq x y z
N THR A 1 -4.56 -1.48 -45.32
CA THR A 1 -3.43 -2.42 -45.09
C THR A 1 -3.58 -3.04 -43.72
N ARG A 2 -3.79 -4.36 -43.61
CA ARG A 2 -3.82 -5.09 -42.33
C ARG A 2 -2.45 -5.71 -42.10
N VAL A 3 -1.93 -5.67 -40.87
CA VAL A 3 -0.82 -6.54 -40.44
C VAL A 3 -1.33 -7.40 -39.29
N ARG A 4 -1.33 -8.72 -39.52
CA ARG A 4 -1.42 -9.75 -38.48
C ARG A 4 0.00 -10.15 -38.13
N VAL A 5 0.29 -10.38 -36.86
CA VAL A 5 1.33 -11.33 -36.44
C VAL A 5 0.68 -12.32 -35.48
N SER A 6 1.17 -13.56 -35.49
CA SER A 6 0.53 -14.76 -34.94
C SER A 6 1.57 -15.56 -34.16
N GLY A 7 1.12 -16.42 -33.22
CA GLY A 7 1.93 -17.56 -32.79
C GLY A 7 2.41 -17.56 -31.33
N CYS A 8 1.50 -17.97 -30.45
CA CYS A 8 1.69 -18.90 -29.33
C CYS A 8 3.09 -19.48 -29.05
N ALA A 9 3.45 -19.54 -27.75
CA ALA A 9 4.11 -20.70 -27.16
C ALA A 9 3.67 -20.87 -25.69
N VAL A 10 2.88 -21.89 -25.41
CA VAL A 10 2.67 -22.44 -24.06
C VAL A 10 3.65 -23.61 -23.92
N LEU A 11 4.43 -23.65 -22.84
CA LEU A 11 5.20 -24.83 -22.49
C LEU A 11 5.19 -25.02 -20.97
N GLY A 12 4.73 -26.19 -20.54
CA GLY A 12 4.94 -26.70 -19.19
C GLY A 12 5.30 -28.17 -19.26
N ALA A 13 5.99 -28.65 -18.24
CA ALA A 13 6.03 -30.03 -17.71
C ALA A 13 7.43 -30.49 -17.27
N ALA A 14 7.40 -31.42 -16.31
CA ALA A 14 8.35 -32.51 -16.06
C ALA A 14 9.67 -32.21 -15.32
N THR A 15 9.63 -32.57 -14.04
CA THR A 15 10.75 -33.02 -13.20
C THR A 15 11.52 -34.20 -13.82
N ALA A 16 12.85 -34.22 -13.71
CA ALA A 16 13.66 -35.44 -13.83
C ALA A 16 15.00 -35.36 -13.06
N MET A 17 15.36 -36.45 -12.37
CA MET A 17 16.72 -36.76 -11.90
C MET A 17 17.41 -37.66 -12.96
N VAL A 18 18.68 -38.08 -12.94
CA VAL A 18 19.85 -38.09 -12.00
C VAL A 18 21.13 -37.99 -12.90
N PRO A 19 22.42 -38.12 -12.49
CA PRO A 19 23.03 -38.53 -11.21
C PRO A 19 24.14 -37.58 -10.68
N SER A 20 24.96 -38.05 -9.75
CA SER A 20 26.12 -37.39 -9.14
C SER A 20 27.48 -37.82 -9.74
N GLN A 21 28.44 -36.90 -9.76
CA GLN A 21 29.89 -37.15 -9.75
C GLN A 21 30.50 -36.11 -8.81
N GLY A 22 31.14 -36.53 -7.71
CA GLY A 22 31.62 -35.62 -6.68
C GLY A 22 33.11 -35.79 -6.40
N VAL A 23 33.80 -34.68 -6.13
CA VAL A 23 35.02 -34.67 -5.31
C VAL A 23 35.23 -33.31 -4.64
N GLY A 24 35.36 -33.33 -3.32
CA GLY A 24 36.40 -32.56 -2.63
C GLY A 24 36.23 -31.04 -2.51
N GLY A 25 35.13 -30.56 -1.95
CA GLY A 25 35.04 -29.20 -1.41
C GLY A 25 34.04 -29.17 -0.26
N ALA A 26 34.44 -28.71 0.92
CA ALA A 26 33.58 -28.74 2.11
C ALA A 26 32.47 -27.67 2.02
N SER A 27 31.39 -28.01 1.31
CA SER A 27 30.12 -27.32 1.44
C SER A 27 29.56 -27.61 2.84
N ALA A 28 29.56 -26.60 3.71
CA ALA A 28 28.72 -26.64 4.90
C ALA A 28 27.26 -26.72 4.43
N PHE A 29 26.68 -27.92 4.50
CA PHE A 29 25.26 -28.10 4.26
C PHE A 29 24.51 -27.37 5.36
N PHE A 30 23.83 -26.28 5.00
CA PHE A 30 22.85 -25.64 5.89
C PHE A 30 21.61 -26.54 5.90
N THR A 31 21.59 -27.54 6.78
CA THR A 31 20.38 -28.29 7.11
C THR A 31 19.44 -27.33 7.80
N ALA A 32 18.26 -27.10 7.20
CA ALA A 32 17.20 -26.37 7.88
C ALA A 32 16.82 -27.13 9.18
N PRO A 33 16.60 -26.43 10.30
CA PRO A 33 16.21 -27.06 11.55
C PRO A 33 14.94 -27.88 11.38
N THR A 34 14.88 -29.02 12.07
CA THR A 34 13.67 -29.83 12.21
C THR A 34 12.57 -29.05 12.94
N HIS A 35 11.34 -29.55 12.87
CA HIS A 35 10.20 -28.92 13.55
C HIS A 35 10.38 -28.86 15.08
N GLU A 36 11.16 -29.75 15.70
CA GLU A 36 11.51 -29.67 17.12
C GLU A 36 12.64 -28.65 17.38
N GLU A 37 13.61 -28.53 16.48
CA GLU A 37 14.69 -27.52 16.61
C GLU A 37 14.20 -26.09 16.38
N MET A 38 13.18 -25.87 15.54
CA MET A 38 12.54 -24.54 15.41
C MET A 38 11.76 -24.12 16.67
N LEU A 39 11.18 -25.07 17.40
CA LEU A 39 10.46 -24.81 18.65
C LEU A 39 11.39 -24.55 19.86
N ALA A 40 12.71 -24.65 19.66
CA ALA A 40 13.73 -24.40 20.68
C ALA A 40 14.51 -23.08 20.45
N ILE A 41 14.03 -22.21 19.54
CA ILE A 41 14.65 -20.91 19.22
C ILE A 41 13.93 -19.74 19.91
N ASP A 42 12.80 -19.99 20.58
CA ASP A 42 12.17 -19.03 21.50
C ASP A 42 12.83 -19.14 22.89
N ASP A 43 13.81 -18.26 23.17
CA ASP A 43 14.19 -17.76 24.52
C ASP A 43 15.49 -16.88 24.57
N ASP A 44 16.06 -16.41 23.44
CA ASP A 44 17.23 -15.48 23.47
C ASP A 44 17.16 -14.32 22.44
N PHE A 45 15.95 -13.85 22.14
CA PHE A 45 15.75 -12.49 21.61
C PHE A 45 15.21 -11.62 22.76
N GLY A 46 16.06 -10.72 23.27
CA GLY A 46 15.64 -9.76 24.29
C GLY A 46 14.49 -8.88 23.79
N GLU A 47 13.64 -8.44 24.71
CA GLU A 47 12.48 -7.58 24.47
C GLU A 47 12.88 -6.16 24.00
N GLU A 48 13.45 -6.04 22.79
CA GLU A 48 13.30 -4.82 22.00
C GLU A 48 11.95 -4.91 21.28
N GLU A 49 10.96 -4.26 21.91
CA GLU A 49 9.60 -4.10 21.41
C GLU A 49 9.63 -3.40 20.03
N TYR A 50 9.63 -4.18 18.96
CA TYR A 50 9.25 -3.72 17.61
C TYR A 50 7.76 -3.39 17.66
N GLY A 51 7.45 -2.18 18.13
CA GLY A 51 6.11 -1.72 18.46
C GLY A 51 5.18 -1.61 17.26
N TYR A 52 4.64 -2.75 16.81
CA TYR A 52 3.24 -2.78 16.43
C TYR A 52 2.44 -2.40 17.67
N ASN A 53 2.00 -1.15 17.70
CA ASN A 53 1.22 -0.63 18.83
C ASN A 53 -0.17 -1.28 18.76
N GLU A 54 -0.31 -2.48 19.32
CA GLU A 54 -1.56 -3.24 19.48
C GLU A 54 -2.52 -2.60 20.50
N GLN A 55 -2.51 -1.26 20.60
CA GLN A 55 -3.58 -0.46 21.18
C GLN A 55 -4.81 -0.43 20.24
N THR A 56 -5.25 -1.61 19.81
CA THR A 56 -6.66 -1.81 19.47
C THR A 56 -7.42 -1.84 20.79
N ASP A 57 -7.98 -0.69 21.20
CA ASP A 57 -9.09 -0.67 22.15
C ASP A 57 -10.09 -1.76 21.72
N GLU A 58 -10.42 -2.70 22.62
CA GLU A 58 -11.11 -3.94 22.23
C GLU A 58 -12.39 -3.66 21.42
N GLY A 59 -12.39 -4.02 20.14
CA GLY A 59 -13.51 -3.81 19.21
C GLY A 59 -13.49 -2.51 18.41
N GLN A 60 -12.47 -1.66 18.52
CA GLN A 60 -12.27 -0.51 17.63
C GLN A 60 -11.66 -0.92 16.27
N PRO A 61 -12.06 -0.28 15.15
CA PRO A 61 -11.39 -0.47 13.85
C PRO A 61 -9.93 -0.01 13.87
N TYR A 62 -9.07 -0.71 13.12
CA TYR A 62 -7.67 -0.36 12.93
C TYR A 62 -7.51 1.06 12.36
N ARG A 63 -6.71 1.91 13.02
CA ARG A 63 -6.34 3.24 12.50
C ARG A 63 -4.87 3.24 12.04
N PRO A 64 -4.57 3.70 10.81
CA PRO A 64 -3.21 3.71 10.29
C PRO A 64 -2.32 4.77 10.96
N PRO A 65 -1.00 4.56 11.08
CA PRO A 65 -0.06 5.58 11.59
C PRO A 65 -0.15 6.92 10.86
N GLY A 66 0.11 8.03 11.56
CA GLY A 66 0.05 9.39 10.99
C GLY A 66 -1.36 9.95 10.75
N ASN A 67 -2.43 9.28 11.22
CA ASN A 67 -3.81 9.77 11.12
C ASN A 67 -4.13 10.96 12.05
N ASP A 68 -3.28 11.19 13.05
CA ASP A 68 -3.36 12.27 14.02
C ASP A 68 -2.97 13.63 13.38
N GLN A 69 -3.95 14.50 13.18
CA GLN A 69 -3.76 15.79 12.52
C GLN A 69 -2.85 16.74 13.32
N ASP A 70 -2.93 16.67 14.65
CA ASP A 70 -2.19 17.50 15.61
C ASP A 70 -1.01 16.76 16.27
N GLY A 71 -0.61 15.62 15.70
CA GLY A 71 0.43 14.74 16.23
C GLY A 71 1.81 15.38 16.42
N GLU A 72 2.58 14.86 17.38
CA GLU A 72 3.97 15.28 17.56
C GLU A 72 4.80 14.95 16.32
N LYS A 73 5.46 15.96 15.76
CA LYS A 73 6.22 15.83 14.51
C LYS A 73 7.62 15.28 14.78
N VAL A 74 7.70 14.00 15.11
CA VAL A 74 8.96 13.32 15.38
C VAL A 74 9.74 13.13 14.07
N THR A 75 10.98 13.64 14.04
CA THR A 75 11.88 13.49 12.89
C THR A 75 12.56 12.13 12.91
N PHE A 76 12.94 11.61 11.73
CA PHE A 76 13.56 10.31 11.61
C PHE A 76 14.85 10.21 12.43
N ALA A 77 15.69 11.25 12.44
CA ALA A 77 16.90 11.26 13.27
C ALA A 77 16.64 11.34 14.79
N ALA A 78 15.46 11.76 15.24
CA ALA A 78 15.12 11.79 16.66
C ALA A 78 14.73 10.40 17.20
N ASN A 79 14.11 9.56 16.37
CA ASN A 79 13.70 8.19 16.73
C ASN A 79 14.78 7.12 16.52
N ILE A 80 15.85 7.42 15.76
CA ILE A 80 16.96 6.47 15.57
C ILE A 80 18.00 6.61 16.70
N PRO A 81 18.46 5.50 17.32
CA PRO A 81 19.49 5.58 18.38
C PRO A 81 20.77 6.26 17.88
N LYS A 82 21.34 7.15 18.70
CA LYS A 82 22.48 8.02 18.34
C LYS A 82 23.78 7.28 17.95
N SER A 83 23.83 5.97 18.19
CA SER A 83 24.89 5.07 17.72
C SER A 83 24.84 4.80 16.21
N PHE A 84 23.67 4.92 15.57
CA PHE A 84 23.49 4.71 14.14
C PHE A 84 23.70 5.98 13.32
N PHE A 85 24.30 5.82 12.14
CA PHE A 85 24.46 6.92 11.19
C PHE A 85 23.17 7.17 10.41
N VAL A 86 22.56 8.35 10.58
CA VAL A 86 21.42 8.79 9.77
C VAL A 86 21.91 9.70 8.62
N PRO A 87 21.68 9.31 7.35
CA PRO A 87 21.98 10.14 6.18
C PRO A 87 21.26 11.49 6.23
N GLU A 88 21.97 12.57 5.89
CA GLU A 88 21.47 13.95 5.98
C GLU A 88 20.10 14.15 5.31
N ARG A 89 19.90 13.55 4.12
CA ARG A 89 18.62 13.61 3.36
C ARG A 89 17.40 13.07 4.12
N LEU A 90 17.60 12.27 5.16
CA LEU A 90 16.55 11.64 5.96
C LEU A 90 16.34 12.31 7.33
N ARG A 91 17.33 13.03 7.88
CA ARG A 91 17.34 13.43 9.30
C ARG A 91 16.09 14.17 9.74
N ASP A 92 15.73 15.20 8.98
CA ASP A 92 14.62 16.11 9.27
C ASP A 92 13.31 15.68 8.60
N LYS A 93 13.23 14.45 8.08
CA LYS A 93 12.00 13.90 7.51
C LYS A 93 11.10 13.33 8.61
N PRO A 94 9.77 13.36 8.48
CA PRO A 94 8.89 12.72 9.44
C PRO A 94 9.20 11.23 9.54
N TYR A 95 9.33 10.70 10.75
CA TYR A 95 9.67 9.29 10.98
C TYR A 95 8.66 8.35 10.30
N GLU A 96 7.37 8.57 10.56
CA GLU A 96 6.24 7.81 10.00
C GLU A 96 6.23 7.77 8.46
N LEU A 97 6.69 8.85 7.80
CA LEU A 97 6.79 8.90 6.34
C LEU A 97 7.91 7.99 5.83
N ILE A 98 9.02 7.90 6.55
CA ILE A 98 10.16 7.08 6.15
C ILE A 98 9.84 5.60 6.33
N GLU A 99 9.22 5.19 7.44
CA GLU A 99 8.70 3.82 7.62
C GLU A 99 7.67 3.48 6.54
N ALA A 100 6.57 4.25 6.44
CA ALA A 100 5.50 3.94 5.51
C ALA A 100 5.97 3.87 4.05
N ALA A 101 6.93 4.72 3.65
CA ALA A 101 7.55 4.69 2.33
C ALA A 101 8.42 3.44 2.12
N ASN A 102 9.31 3.13 3.07
CA ASN A 102 10.31 2.07 2.95
C ASN A 102 9.70 0.67 3.07
N ASP A 103 8.85 0.48 4.07
CA ASP A 103 8.42 -0.84 4.53
C ASP A 103 7.27 -1.38 3.65
N TRP A 104 6.43 -0.47 3.15
CA TRP A 104 5.21 -0.81 2.41
C TRP A 104 5.17 -0.22 0.99
N HIS A 105 5.28 1.11 0.84
CA HIS A 105 4.93 1.74 -0.43
C HIS A 105 5.90 1.42 -1.57
N TYR A 106 7.21 1.31 -1.31
CA TYR A 106 8.14 0.87 -2.35
C TYR A 106 7.88 -0.58 -2.80
N ALA A 107 7.51 -1.48 -1.89
CA ALA A 107 7.11 -2.84 -2.26
C ALA A 107 5.84 -2.85 -3.11
N MET A 108 4.77 -2.17 -2.65
CA MET A 108 3.48 -2.07 -3.36
C MET A 108 3.60 -1.44 -4.76
N MET A 109 4.46 -0.43 -4.93
CA MET A 109 4.69 0.19 -6.25
C MET A 109 5.45 -0.74 -7.22
N ASN A 110 6.24 -1.69 -6.72
CA ASN A 110 6.96 -2.69 -7.54
C ASN A 110 6.18 -4.01 -7.70
N ASP A 111 5.05 -4.20 -7.01
CA ASP A 111 4.14 -5.32 -7.26
C ASP A 111 3.38 -5.14 -8.59
N HIS A 112 4.04 -5.56 -9.68
CA HIS A 112 3.47 -5.50 -11.02
C HIS A 112 2.15 -6.29 -11.16
N PRO A 113 2.00 -7.52 -10.63
CA PRO A 113 0.71 -8.24 -10.60
C PRO A 113 -0.43 -7.45 -9.96
N ARG A 114 -0.24 -6.88 -8.75
CA ARG A 114 -1.21 -6.02 -8.07
C ARG A 114 -1.58 -4.80 -8.92
N ASN A 115 -0.58 -4.12 -9.44
CA ASN A 115 -0.77 -2.87 -10.20
C ASN A 115 -1.46 -3.10 -11.54
N GLU A 116 -1.19 -4.21 -12.24
CA GLU A 116 -1.90 -4.57 -13.47
C GLU A 116 -3.31 -5.11 -13.18
N PHE A 117 -3.55 -5.81 -12.06
CA PHE A 117 -4.89 -6.20 -11.64
C PHE A 117 -5.81 -4.97 -11.50
N TYR A 118 -5.39 -3.96 -10.74
CA TYR A 118 -6.17 -2.73 -10.57
C TYR A 118 -6.34 -1.96 -11.88
N ARG A 119 -5.28 -1.86 -12.71
CA ARG A 119 -5.37 -1.24 -14.05
C ARG A 119 -6.38 -1.96 -14.94
N ALA A 120 -6.35 -3.29 -14.99
CA ALA A 120 -7.24 -4.10 -15.81
C ALA A 120 -8.70 -4.07 -15.31
N ALA A 121 -8.92 -3.98 -14.00
CA ALA A 121 -10.24 -3.80 -13.40
C ALA A 121 -10.81 -2.42 -13.73
N LEU A 122 -10.07 -1.34 -13.41
CA LEU A 122 -10.49 0.04 -13.66
C LEU A 122 -10.77 0.28 -15.16
N LYS A 123 -9.93 -0.25 -16.06
CA LYS A 123 -10.11 -0.11 -17.51
C LYS A 123 -11.43 -0.69 -18.06
N ARG A 124 -12.10 -1.58 -17.31
CA ARG A 124 -13.42 -2.14 -17.69
C ARG A 124 -14.60 -1.28 -17.24
N ILE A 125 -14.43 -0.42 -16.24
CA ILE A 125 -15.52 0.29 -15.56
C ILE A 125 -15.41 1.83 -15.64
N ILE A 126 -14.20 2.37 -15.84
CA ILE A 126 -13.99 3.81 -15.95
C ILE A 126 -14.51 4.33 -17.29
N THR A 127 -15.25 5.44 -17.22
CA THR A 127 -15.81 6.19 -18.34
C THR A 127 -15.47 7.68 -18.19
N PRO A 128 -15.65 8.50 -19.24
CA PRO A 128 -15.49 9.96 -19.16
C PRO A 128 -16.40 10.67 -18.14
N GLU A 129 -17.47 10.02 -17.68
CA GLU A 129 -18.37 10.55 -16.64
C GLU A 129 -18.09 9.97 -15.25
N SER A 130 -17.15 9.03 -15.11
CA SER A 130 -16.88 8.37 -13.85
C SER A 130 -16.25 9.31 -12.83
N VAL A 131 -17.00 9.59 -11.75
CA VAL A 131 -16.46 10.09 -10.49
C VAL A 131 -16.01 8.89 -9.66
N VAL A 132 -14.75 8.89 -9.24
CA VAL A 132 -14.13 7.82 -8.46
C VAL A 132 -13.91 8.30 -7.04
N LEU A 133 -14.30 7.50 -6.05
CA LEU A 133 -13.95 7.68 -4.65
C LEU A 133 -12.91 6.61 -4.27
N GLU A 134 -11.74 7.02 -3.80
CA GLU A 134 -10.67 6.12 -3.35
C GLU A 134 -10.47 6.20 -1.84
N ILE A 135 -10.34 5.05 -1.16
CA ILE A 135 -10.01 4.94 0.27
C ILE A 135 -8.63 4.31 0.41
N GLY A 136 -7.72 4.99 1.12
CA GLY A 136 -6.33 4.55 1.31
C GLY A 136 -5.49 4.88 0.09
N ALA A 137 -5.41 6.16 -0.28
CA ALA A 137 -4.72 6.58 -1.50
C ALA A 137 -3.20 6.33 -1.45
N GLY A 138 -2.60 6.38 -0.27
CA GLY A 138 -1.17 6.16 -0.02
C GLY A 138 -0.27 7.07 -0.85
N SER A 139 0.23 6.55 -1.97
CA SER A 139 1.06 7.30 -2.95
C SER A 139 0.27 7.99 -4.06
N GLY A 140 -1.05 7.78 -4.15
CA GLY A 140 -1.91 8.24 -5.24
C GLY A 140 -1.81 7.40 -6.53
N LEU A 141 -1.15 6.23 -6.49
CA LEU A 141 -0.93 5.40 -7.68
C LEU A 141 -2.24 4.98 -8.36
N LEU A 142 -3.23 4.47 -7.61
CA LEU A 142 -4.47 3.98 -8.20
C LEU A 142 -5.35 5.15 -8.68
N SER A 143 -5.33 6.29 -7.99
CA SER A 143 -5.92 7.55 -8.44
C SER A 143 -5.38 7.99 -9.80
N ILE A 144 -4.06 7.97 -9.98
CA ILE A 144 -3.39 8.30 -11.25
C ILE A 144 -3.76 7.28 -12.33
N ILE A 145 -3.86 5.99 -12.00
CA ILE A 145 -4.36 4.97 -12.93
C ILE A 145 -5.79 5.30 -13.38
N ALA A 146 -6.71 5.59 -12.47
CA ALA A 146 -8.10 5.93 -12.79
C ALA A 146 -8.21 7.21 -13.64
N ALA A 147 -7.48 8.27 -13.29
CA ALA A 147 -7.43 9.51 -14.05
C ALA A 147 -6.82 9.32 -15.45
N SER A 148 -5.77 8.50 -15.57
CA SER A 148 -5.13 8.15 -16.86
C SER A 148 -6.02 7.34 -17.80
N LEU A 149 -6.97 6.59 -17.22
CA LEU A 149 -8.00 5.85 -17.96
C LEU A 149 -9.18 6.73 -18.39
N GLY A 150 -9.15 8.03 -18.06
CA GLY A 150 -10.14 9.00 -18.51
C GLY A 150 -11.28 9.26 -17.52
N ALA A 151 -11.13 8.92 -16.23
CA ALA A 151 -12.07 9.35 -15.21
C ALA A 151 -12.28 10.88 -15.25
N LYS A 152 -13.49 11.30 -14.88
CA LYS A 152 -13.91 12.70 -14.81
C LYS A 152 -13.15 13.43 -13.71
N THR A 153 -13.26 12.86 -12.51
CA THR A 153 -12.68 13.34 -11.26
C THR A 153 -12.40 12.13 -10.35
N VAL A 154 -11.32 12.20 -9.59
CA VAL A 154 -11.01 11.25 -8.52
C VAL A 154 -10.96 12.03 -7.20
N VAL A 155 -11.69 11.57 -6.20
CA VAL A 155 -11.61 12.06 -4.83
C VAL A 155 -10.96 10.96 -4.01
N ALA A 156 -9.79 11.24 -3.46
CA ALA A 156 -8.93 10.23 -2.85
C ALA A 156 -8.70 10.57 -1.37
N ILE A 157 -9.07 9.64 -0.49
CA ILE A 157 -9.00 9.82 0.96
C ILE A 157 -7.72 9.14 1.47
N GLU A 158 -6.90 9.89 2.19
CA GLU A 158 -5.69 9.39 2.84
C GLU A 158 -5.63 9.86 4.29
N ALA A 159 -5.45 8.93 5.22
CA ALA A 159 -5.41 9.25 6.64
C ALA A 159 -4.05 9.82 7.07
N ASN A 160 -2.95 9.25 6.58
CA ASN A 160 -1.59 9.65 6.95
C ASN A 160 -1.25 11.01 6.35
N ARG A 161 -1.10 12.03 7.21
CA ARG A 161 -0.85 13.43 6.81
C ARG A 161 0.41 13.64 5.95
N HIS A 162 1.43 12.81 6.12
CA HIS A 162 2.69 12.96 5.39
C HIS A 162 2.62 12.26 4.03
N LEU A 163 1.98 11.10 3.95
CA LEU A 163 1.70 10.41 2.69
C LEU A 163 0.73 11.21 1.83
N SER A 164 -0.31 11.81 2.39
CA SER A 164 -1.26 12.65 1.63
C SER A 164 -0.55 13.81 0.91
N ALA A 165 0.37 14.50 1.60
CA ALA A 165 1.17 15.57 1.01
C ALA A 165 2.17 15.06 -0.06
N VAL A 166 2.68 13.84 0.09
CA VAL A 166 3.52 13.18 -0.94
C VAL A 166 2.68 12.78 -2.14
N ALA A 167 1.47 12.26 -1.94
CA ALA A 167 0.53 11.91 -3.01
C ALA A 167 0.15 13.15 -3.85
N GLU A 168 -0.19 14.28 -3.21
CA GLU A 168 -0.46 15.56 -3.90
C GLU A 168 0.71 15.98 -4.81
N GLU A 169 1.95 15.91 -4.32
CA GLU A 169 3.14 16.25 -5.11
C GLU A 169 3.41 15.24 -6.24
N ILE A 170 3.12 13.95 -6.04
CA ILE A 170 3.20 12.92 -7.10
C ILE A 170 2.13 13.18 -8.18
N ILE A 171 0.88 13.45 -7.79
CA ILE A 171 -0.25 13.78 -8.66
C ILE A 171 0.09 15.00 -9.53
N ARG A 172 0.55 16.08 -8.91
CA ARG A 172 0.95 17.33 -9.56
C ARG A 172 2.13 17.15 -10.52
N ARG A 173 3.12 16.32 -10.17
CA ARG A 173 4.24 15.97 -11.07
C ARG A 173 3.80 15.16 -12.29
N ASN A 174 2.65 14.49 -12.23
CA ASN A 174 2.09 13.73 -13.34
C ASN A 174 1.03 14.50 -14.14
N GLY A 175 0.72 15.76 -13.79
CA GLY A 175 -0.23 16.60 -14.52
C GLY A 175 -1.70 16.24 -14.28
N TYR A 176 -2.04 15.76 -13.09
CA TYR A 176 -3.40 15.35 -12.70
C TYR A 176 -4.00 16.18 -11.56
N GLU A 177 -3.37 17.29 -11.15
CA GLU A 177 -3.82 18.18 -10.07
C GLU A 177 -5.25 18.75 -10.28
N ASP A 178 -5.65 18.99 -11.53
CA ASP A 178 -7.00 19.46 -11.88
C ASP A 178 -8.08 18.36 -11.81
N LYS A 179 -7.68 17.09 -11.65
CA LYS A 179 -8.55 15.91 -11.72
C LYS A 179 -8.60 15.06 -10.46
N ILE A 180 -7.53 15.04 -9.67
CA ILE A 180 -7.41 14.21 -8.48
C ILE A 180 -7.33 15.14 -7.27
N HIS A 181 -8.25 14.96 -6.34
CA HIS A 181 -8.36 15.78 -5.13
C HIS A 181 -8.14 14.89 -3.90
N ILE A 182 -7.09 15.19 -3.13
CA ILE A 182 -6.76 14.48 -1.90
C ILE A 182 -7.56 15.08 -0.73
N LEU A 183 -8.11 14.22 0.13
CA LEU A 183 -8.72 14.60 1.40
C LEU A 183 -7.94 13.93 2.53
N ASN A 184 -7.19 14.71 3.31
CA ASN A 184 -6.41 14.16 4.42
C ASN A 184 -7.27 13.94 5.68
N ARG A 185 -7.93 12.77 5.76
CA ARG A 185 -8.86 12.35 6.82
C ARG A 185 -8.97 10.82 6.86
N MET A 186 -9.50 10.26 7.94
CA MET A 186 -10.09 8.91 7.85
C MET A 186 -11.36 8.94 7.00
N SER A 187 -11.68 7.87 6.28
CA SER A 187 -12.91 7.81 5.47
C SER A 187 -14.19 7.93 6.31
N THR A 188 -14.16 7.46 7.55
CA THR A 188 -15.23 7.59 8.57
C THR A 188 -15.49 9.04 8.99
N GLU A 189 -14.50 9.92 8.83
CA GLU A 189 -14.55 11.32 9.26
C GLU A 189 -14.94 12.28 8.12
N VAL A 190 -14.94 11.82 6.87
CA VAL A 190 -15.35 12.61 5.70
C VAL A 190 -16.87 12.68 5.59
N ALA A 191 -17.40 13.89 5.41
CA ALA A 191 -18.83 14.14 5.24
C ALA A 191 -19.28 13.97 3.77
N PRO A 192 -20.52 13.50 3.49
CA PRO A 192 -21.02 13.34 2.12
C PRO A 192 -20.96 14.62 1.29
N GLU A 193 -21.15 15.78 1.91
CA GLU A 193 -21.11 17.10 1.26
C GLU A 193 -19.71 17.45 0.72
N GLU A 194 -18.65 16.98 1.39
CA GLU A 194 -17.25 17.18 0.95
C GLU A 194 -16.90 16.36 -0.30
N ILE A 195 -17.64 15.28 -0.54
CA ILE A 195 -17.57 14.48 -1.77
C ILE A 195 -18.50 15.07 -2.83
N ALA A 196 -19.74 15.42 -2.47
CA ALA A 196 -20.79 15.83 -3.41
C ALA A 196 -20.43 17.06 -4.26
N ARG A 197 -19.56 17.96 -3.76
CA ARG A 197 -19.01 19.09 -4.54
C ARG A 197 -18.22 18.66 -5.80
N PHE A 198 -17.76 17.41 -5.86
CA PHE A 198 -17.08 16.81 -7.01
C PHE A 198 -18.02 15.93 -7.87
N GLY A 199 -19.29 15.82 -7.49
CA GLY A 199 -20.29 14.93 -8.08
C GLY A 199 -20.50 13.64 -7.28
N THR A 200 -21.55 12.89 -7.63
CA THR A 200 -21.87 11.60 -6.99
C THR A 200 -20.86 10.51 -7.42
N PRO A 201 -20.19 9.82 -6.48
CA PRO A 201 -19.31 8.71 -6.82
C PRO A 201 -20.04 7.60 -7.58
N THR A 202 -19.42 7.17 -8.67
CA THR A 202 -19.90 6.05 -9.53
C THR A 202 -19.05 4.80 -9.38
N VAL A 203 -17.85 4.94 -8.82
CA VAL A 203 -16.88 3.87 -8.58
C VAL A 203 -16.28 4.08 -7.20
N LEU A 204 -16.35 3.06 -6.36
CA LEU A 204 -15.61 2.97 -5.10
C LEU A 204 -14.36 2.12 -5.33
N LEU A 205 -13.20 2.67 -4.98
CA LEU A 205 -11.88 2.07 -5.14
C LEU A 205 -11.20 2.01 -3.77
N SER A 206 -10.51 0.91 -3.48
CA SER A 206 -9.67 0.80 -2.28
C SER A 206 -8.67 -0.34 -2.43
N GLU A 207 -7.52 -0.15 -1.80
CA GLU A 207 -6.52 -1.18 -1.54
C GLU A 207 -5.95 -0.91 -0.14
N ILE A 208 -6.59 -1.56 0.84
CA ILE A 208 -6.26 -1.52 2.28
C ILE A 208 -6.26 -2.97 2.81
N LEU A 209 -5.75 -3.91 2.01
CA LEU A 209 -5.79 -5.35 2.29
C LEU A 209 -4.45 -5.82 2.84
N GLY A 210 -4.32 -5.81 4.17
CA GLY A 210 -3.17 -6.39 4.85
C GLY A 210 -3.06 -7.92 4.68
N THR A 211 -1.98 -8.49 5.19
CA THR A 211 -1.62 -9.93 5.07
C THR A 211 -2.77 -10.89 5.46
N LEU A 212 -3.57 -10.53 6.46
CA LEU A 212 -4.73 -11.32 6.93
C LEU A 212 -6.07 -10.93 6.27
N LEU A 213 -6.02 -10.21 5.13
CA LEU A 213 -7.13 -9.61 4.38
C LEU A 213 -7.92 -8.51 5.14
N LEU A 214 -8.34 -8.79 6.37
CA LEU A 214 -9.17 -7.90 7.19
C LEU A 214 -8.42 -7.23 8.35
N GLY A 215 -7.11 -7.46 8.49
CA GLY A 215 -6.30 -6.92 9.59
C GLY A 215 -6.36 -5.38 9.68
N GLU A 216 -6.38 -4.70 8.53
CA GLU A 216 -6.51 -3.24 8.43
C GLU A 216 -7.96 -2.75 8.42
N SER A 217 -8.90 -3.58 8.89
CA SER A 217 -10.34 -3.26 8.98
C SER A 217 -10.99 -2.89 7.63
N ALA A 218 -10.46 -3.40 6.51
CA ALA A 218 -10.90 -3.12 5.15
C ALA A 218 -12.42 -3.19 4.95
N LEU A 219 -13.07 -4.23 5.49
CA LEU A 219 -14.51 -4.42 5.40
C LEU A 219 -15.29 -3.30 6.09
N HIS A 220 -14.81 -2.82 7.25
CA HIS A 220 -15.45 -1.73 7.99
C HIS A 220 -15.44 -0.44 7.15
N TYR A 221 -14.26 -0.02 6.67
CA TYR A 221 -14.11 1.24 5.92
C TYR A 221 -14.83 1.23 4.57
N VAL A 222 -14.77 0.11 3.82
CA VAL A 222 -15.46 -0.01 2.53
C VAL A 222 -16.98 -0.07 2.71
N MET A 223 -17.51 -0.72 3.75
CA MET A 223 -18.95 -0.73 4.04
C MET A 223 -19.47 0.64 4.47
N ASP A 224 -18.76 1.30 5.39
CA ASP A 224 -19.07 2.64 5.89
C ASP A 224 -19.12 3.68 4.76
N ALA A 225 -18.06 3.76 3.95
CA ALA A 225 -18.01 4.67 2.81
C ALA A 225 -19.07 4.34 1.76
N ARG A 226 -19.33 3.05 1.47
CA ARG A 226 -20.42 2.64 0.57
C ARG A 226 -21.80 3.07 1.09
N GLN A 227 -22.02 3.10 2.40
CA GLN A 227 -23.32 3.44 2.97
C GLN A 227 -23.55 4.96 3.06
N ARG A 228 -22.49 5.75 3.28
CA ARG A 228 -22.59 7.21 3.51
C ARG A 228 -22.19 8.07 2.30
N LEU A 229 -21.18 7.65 1.55
CA LEU A 229 -20.48 8.47 0.54
C LEU A 229 -20.81 8.06 -0.91
N VAL A 230 -21.35 6.85 -1.10
CA VAL A 230 -21.83 6.33 -2.39
C VAL A 230 -23.36 6.20 -2.31
N ALA A 231 -24.06 6.68 -3.33
CA ALA A 231 -25.53 6.72 -3.39
C ALA A 231 -26.15 5.42 -3.93
#